data_AF-U3UB35-F1
#
_entry.id   AF-U3UB35-F1
#
_cell.length_a   1.000
_cell.length_b   1.000
_cell.length_c   1.000
_cell.angle_alpha   90.00
_cell.angle_beta   90.00
_cell.angle_gamma   90.00
#
_symmetry.space_group_name_H-M   'P 1'
#
loop_
_entity.id
_entity.type
_entity.pdbx_description
1 polymer ?
#
loop_
_entity_poly.entity_id
_entity_poly.type
_entity_poly.pdbx_seq_one_letter_code
_entity_poly.pdbx_strand_id
1 'polypeptide(L)'
;MMHTVTHESPELRFVWRGMDPPGKNKRGRIIAADSMSARASLRREGVIVTGLEMLGAAPPPKASAADITLLTRQLASLLRAGLPLAGALELIAGSTARGGLTRIVRALARDITRGVPFSAGLAQHPHAFGALYRQLVSVGEVSGALPAVLARLADDRERAASQRAKLRAALAYPVMVLLLSLAITAGLLIGVVPIFKTIFDGFGAALPAPTRFVLALSDGVVRFRAPFAAACACATIVA
;
A
#
# COMPACT_ATOMS: atom_id res chain seq x y z
N MET A 1 -10.93 29.79 20.51
CA MET A 1 -12.22 29.34 19.94
C MET A 1 -12.01 27.92 19.45
N MET A 2 -12.53 26.95 20.20
CA MET A 2 -12.23 25.52 20.04
C MET A 2 -13.15 24.95 18.95
N HIS A 3 -12.62 24.60 17.78
CA HIS A 3 -13.40 23.95 16.73
C HIS A 3 -13.78 22.54 17.20
N THR A 4 -15.05 22.34 17.56
CA THR A 4 -15.65 21.04 17.81
C THR A 4 -15.65 20.25 16.50
N VAL A 5 -14.68 19.35 16.34
CA VAL A 5 -14.68 18.34 15.29
C VAL A 5 -15.87 17.43 15.57
N THR A 6 -16.93 17.55 14.78
CA THR A 6 -18.06 16.61 14.79
C THR A 6 -17.52 15.23 14.41
N HIS A 7 -17.33 14.37 15.40
CA HIS A 7 -17.09 12.94 15.19
C HIS A 7 -18.35 12.33 14.58
N GLU A 8 -18.41 12.32 13.25
CA GLU A 8 -19.44 11.61 12.50
C GLU A 8 -19.28 10.10 12.75
N SER A 9 -20.40 9.39 12.86
CA SER A 9 -20.48 7.99 13.28
C SER A 9 -19.44 7.11 12.58
N PRO A 10 -18.67 6.30 13.34
CA PRO A 10 -17.61 5.49 12.76
C PRO A 10 -18.20 4.55 11.71
N GLU A 11 -17.67 4.59 10.48
CA GLU A 11 -18.03 3.61 9.46
C GLU A 11 -17.89 2.20 10.03
N LEU A 12 -18.87 1.35 9.77
CA LEU A 12 -18.95 0.00 10.31
C LEU A 12 -18.49 -1.02 9.29
N ARG A 13 -17.86 -2.08 9.77
CA ARG A 13 -17.45 -3.23 8.97
C ARG A 13 -18.50 -4.32 9.13
N PHE A 14 -18.98 -4.85 8.02
CA PHE A 14 -19.95 -5.93 7.98
C PHE A 14 -19.37 -7.14 7.23
N VAL A 15 -19.69 -8.34 7.71
CA VAL A 15 -19.59 -9.58 6.93
C VAL A 15 -20.96 -9.85 6.35
N TRP A 16 -20.98 -10.15 5.06
CA TRP A 16 -22.20 -10.50 4.37
C TRP A 16 -22.09 -11.87 3.72
N ARG A 17 -23.23 -12.54 3.68
CA ARG A 17 -23.47 -13.75 2.89
C ARG A 17 -24.63 -13.46 1.97
N GLY A 18 -24.54 -13.89 0.72
CA GLY A 18 -25.56 -13.63 -0.28
C GLY A 18 -25.41 -14.52 -1.49
N MET A 19 -26.35 -14.37 -2.43
CA MET A 19 -26.35 -15.09 -3.70
C MET A 19 -26.36 -14.09 -4.85
N ASP A 20 -25.59 -14.39 -5.89
CA ASP A 20 -25.76 -13.72 -7.18
C ASP A 20 -27.04 -14.22 -7.89
N PRO A 21 -27.55 -13.52 -8.91
CA PRO A 21 -28.73 -13.96 -9.68
C PRO A 21 -28.65 -15.40 -10.23
N PRO A 22 -27.48 -15.94 -10.66
CA PRO A 22 -27.33 -17.36 -11.02
C PRO A 22 -27.24 -18.34 -9.82
N GLY A 23 -27.59 -17.92 -8.61
CA GLY A 23 -27.67 -18.80 -7.43
C GLY A 23 -26.31 -19.17 -6.80
N LYS A 24 -25.20 -18.57 -7.26
CA LYS A 24 -23.88 -18.81 -6.66
C LYS A 24 -23.77 -18.10 -5.33
N ASN A 25 -23.51 -18.86 -4.27
CA ASN A 25 -23.24 -18.33 -2.93
C ASN A 25 -21.94 -17.52 -2.93
N LYS A 26 -22.03 -16.25 -2.54
CA LYS A 26 -20.89 -15.37 -2.30
C LYS A 26 -20.88 -14.89 -0.86
N ARG A 27 -19.67 -14.68 -0.36
CA ARG A 27 -19.40 -14.16 0.98
C ARG A 27 -18.33 -13.10 0.87
N GLY A 28 -18.45 -12.05 1.66
CA GLY A 28 -17.51 -10.94 1.59
C GLY A 28 -17.56 -10.06 2.82
N ARG A 29 -16.68 -9.06 2.81
CA ARG A 29 -16.66 -7.99 3.78
C ARG A 29 -17.00 -6.69 3.06
N ILE A 30 -17.80 -5.85 3.69
CA ILE A 30 -18.12 -4.51 3.19
C ILE A 30 -18.01 -3.52 4.34
N ILE A 31 -17.60 -2.30 4.02
CA ILE A 31 -17.59 -1.17 4.95
C ILE A 31 -18.70 -0.22 4.51
N ALA A 32 -19.57 0.16 5.44
CA ALA A 32 -20.69 1.05 5.20
C ALA A 32 -21.02 1.84 6.48
N ALA A 33 -21.75 2.95 6.35
CA ALA A 33 -22.16 3.74 7.51
C ALA A 33 -23.12 2.95 8.41
N ASP A 34 -23.95 2.08 7.82
CA ASP A 34 -25.03 1.38 8.49
C ASP A 34 -25.42 0.10 7.73
N SER A 35 -26.27 -0.72 8.34
CA SER A 35 -26.71 -2.00 7.76
C SER A 35 -27.60 -1.83 6.52
N MET A 36 -28.32 -0.72 6.41
CA MET A 36 -29.17 -0.38 5.27
C MET A 36 -28.32 0.02 4.06
N SER A 37 -27.33 0.90 4.26
CA SER A 37 -26.39 1.31 3.20
C SER A 37 -25.48 0.15 2.75
N ALA A 38 -25.14 -0.78 3.66
CA ALA A 38 -24.46 -2.03 3.31
C ALA A 38 -25.31 -2.87 2.35
N ARG A 39 -26.59 -3.12 2.69
CA ARG A 39 -27.51 -3.88 1.82
C ARG A 39 -27.75 -3.19 0.49
N ALA A 40 -27.96 -1.87 0.48
CA ALA A 40 -28.17 -1.09 -0.75
C ALA A 40 -26.95 -1.16 -1.67
N SER A 41 -25.74 -1.16 -1.12
CA SER A 41 -24.50 -1.27 -1.89
C SER A 41 -24.25 -2.66 -2.46
N LEU A 42 -24.67 -3.72 -1.76
CA LEU A 42 -24.63 -5.10 -2.26
C LEU A 42 -25.70 -5.35 -3.32
N ARG A 43 -26.91 -4.81 -3.14
CA ARG A 43 -27.99 -4.92 -4.12
C ARG A 43 -27.63 -4.26 -5.46
N ARG A 44 -26.91 -3.12 -5.44
CA ARG A 44 -26.37 -2.47 -6.64
C ARG A 44 -25.35 -3.33 -7.40
N GLU A 45 -24.70 -4.27 -6.72
CA GLU A 45 -23.79 -5.25 -7.36
C GLU A 45 -24.52 -6.52 -7.81
N GLY A 46 -25.85 -6.56 -7.73
CA GLY A 46 -26.65 -7.73 -8.07
C GLY A 46 -26.64 -8.82 -7.00
N VAL A 47 -26.10 -8.57 -5.80
CA VAL A 47 -26.04 -9.56 -4.72
C VAL A 47 -27.32 -9.47 -3.87
N ILE A 48 -28.03 -10.59 -3.74
CA ILE A 48 -29.13 -10.75 -2.79
C ILE A 48 -28.55 -11.18 -1.44
N VAL A 49 -28.66 -10.30 -0.43
CA VAL A 49 -28.07 -10.51 0.90
C VAL A 49 -28.95 -11.46 1.73
N THR A 50 -28.42 -12.63 2.09
CA THR A 50 -29.08 -13.62 2.95
C THR A 50 -28.70 -13.48 4.42
N GLY A 51 -27.52 -12.94 4.71
CA GLY A 51 -27.06 -12.66 6.06
C GLY A 51 -26.13 -11.45 6.11
N LEU A 52 -26.29 -10.62 7.13
CA LEU A 52 -25.45 -9.45 7.37
C LEU A 52 -25.14 -9.34 8.87
N GLU A 53 -23.87 -9.49 9.22
CA GLU A 53 -23.39 -9.45 10.60
C GLU A 53 -22.40 -8.27 10.75
N MET A 54 -22.55 -7.50 11.83
CA MET A 54 -21.68 -6.37 12.15
C MET A 54 -20.42 -6.86 12.87
N LEU A 55 -19.24 -6.59 12.31
CA LEU A 55 -17.94 -6.91 12.89
C LEU A 55 -17.37 -5.79 13.78
N GLY A 56 -18.00 -4.62 13.83
CA GLY A 56 -17.55 -3.45 14.60
C GLY A 56 -17.02 -2.31 13.72
N ALA A 57 -16.23 -1.41 14.32
CA ALA A 57 -15.69 -0.24 13.65
C ALA A 57 -14.73 -0.59 12.49
N ALA A 58 -14.82 0.16 11.39
CA ALA A 58 -13.94 0.00 10.25
C ALA A 58 -12.53 0.55 10.54
N PRO A 59 -11.48 -0.10 10.01
CA PRO A 59 -10.14 0.45 10.10
C PRO A 59 -10.05 1.80 9.37
N PRO A 60 -9.12 2.68 9.77
CA PRO A 60 -8.90 3.95 9.10
C PRO A 60 -8.60 3.69 7.61
N PRO A 61 -9.17 4.49 6.70
CA PRO A 61 -8.94 4.29 5.28
C PRO A 61 -7.47 4.55 4.94
N LYS A 62 -6.90 3.65 4.14
CA LYS A 62 -5.52 3.75 3.62
C LYS A 62 -5.57 3.90 2.10
N ALA A 63 -4.78 4.82 1.58
CA ALA A 63 -4.56 4.99 0.15
C ALA A 63 -3.07 4.80 -0.15
N SER A 64 -2.75 4.19 -1.29
CA SER A 64 -1.36 4.07 -1.71
C SER A 64 -0.82 5.44 -2.16
N ALA A 65 0.50 5.59 -2.17
CA ALA A 65 1.12 6.80 -2.67
C ALA A 65 0.75 7.08 -4.15
N ALA A 66 0.53 6.01 -4.94
CA ALA A 66 0.12 6.11 -6.34
C ALA A 66 -1.33 6.60 -6.48
N ASP A 67 -2.24 6.07 -5.65
CA ASP A 67 -3.65 6.49 -5.60
C ASP A 67 -3.77 7.99 -5.31
N ILE A 68 -2.99 8.48 -4.34
CA ILE A 68 -2.98 9.90 -3.97
C ILE A 68 -2.42 10.77 -5.09
N THR A 69 -1.38 10.31 -5.79
CA THR A 69 -0.82 11.01 -6.95
C THR A 69 -1.84 11.10 -8.08
N LEU A 70 -2.54 10.00 -8.38
CA LEU A 70 -3.60 9.97 -9.40
C LEU A 70 -4.77 10.89 -9.03
N LEU A 71 -5.24 10.83 -7.78
CA LEU A 71 -6.26 11.73 -7.25
C LEU A 71 -5.84 13.20 -7.44
N THR A 72 -4.61 13.54 -7.07
CA THR A 72 -4.08 14.92 -7.17
C THR A 72 -4.09 15.39 -8.63
N ARG A 73 -3.64 14.54 -9.56
CA ARG A 73 -3.64 14.84 -11.00
C ARG A 73 -5.05 15.01 -11.56
N GLN A 74 -5.97 14.08 -11.25
CA GLN A 74 -7.35 14.14 -11.69
C GLN A 74 -8.05 15.40 -11.17
N LEU A 75 -7.86 15.71 -9.89
CA LEU A 75 -8.44 16.89 -9.28
C LEU A 75 -7.90 18.18 -9.93
N ALA A 76 -6.59 18.28 -10.17
CA ALA A 76 -5.99 19.41 -10.87
C ALA A 76 -6.61 19.62 -12.27
N SER A 77 -6.76 18.54 -13.04
CA SER A 77 -7.34 18.59 -14.39
C SER A 77 -8.80 19.03 -14.37
N LEU A 78 -9.63 18.46 -13.48
CA LEU A 78 -11.05 18.80 -13.38
C LEU A 78 -11.25 20.25 -12.93
N LEU A 79 -10.49 20.71 -11.93
CA LEU A 79 -10.56 22.09 -11.47
C LEU A 79 -10.09 23.08 -12.54
N ARG A 80 -9.07 22.71 -13.34
CA ARG A 80 -8.62 23.52 -14.48
C ARG A 80 -9.67 23.59 -15.59
N ALA A 81 -10.50 22.54 -15.73
CA ALA A 81 -11.65 22.53 -16.62
C ALA A 81 -12.86 23.33 -16.07
N GLY A 82 -12.72 23.98 -14.91
CA GLY A 82 -13.75 24.82 -14.31
C GLY A 82 -14.77 24.07 -13.45
N LEU A 83 -14.57 22.78 -13.16
CA LEU A 83 -15.46 22.07 -12.26
C LEU A 83 -15.27 22.58 -10.81
N PRO A 84 -16.36 22.73 -10.04
CA PRO A 84 -16.27 23.05 -8.62
C PRO A 84 -15.62 21.88 -7.85
N LEU A 85 -14.90 22.21 -6.77
CA LEU A 85 -14.13 21.23 -5.98
C LEU A 85 -14.97 20.05 -5.48
N ALA A 86 -16.15 20.31 -4.91
CA ALA A 86 -17.06 19.27 -4.44
C ALA A 86 -17.47 18.32 -5.57
N GLY A 87 -17.89 18.86 -6.71
CA GLY A 87 -18.29 18.08 -7.89
C GLY A 87 -17.13 17.28 -8.49
N ALA A 88 -15.92 17.84 -8.51
CA ALA A 88 -14.73 17.13 -8.96
C ALA A 88 -14.38 15.93 -8.05
N LEU A 89 -14.49 16.11 -6.73
CA LEU A 89 -14.30 15.02 -5.77
C LEU A 89 -15.37 13.93 -5.90
N GLU A 90 -16.64 14.31 -6.11
CA GLU A 90 -17.73 13.35 -6.34
C GLU A 90 -17.52 12.53 -7.63
N LEU A 91 -17.09 13.18 -8.71
CA LEU A 91 -16.78 12.50 -9.96
C LEU A 91 -15.66 11.47 -9.79
N ILE A 92 -14.60 11.82 -9.06
CA ILE A 92 -13.49 10.90 -8.76
C ILE A 92 -13.95 9.76 -7.83
N ALA A 93 -14.79 10.06 -6.84
CA ALA A 93 -15.35 9.05 -5.94
C ALA A 93 -16.32 8.07 -6.63
N GLY A 94 -16.91 8.47 -7.76
CA GLY A 94 -17.73 7.63 -8.62
C GLY A 94 -16.91 6.73 -9.54
N SER A 95 -15.77 7.21 -10.04
CA SER A 95 -14.89 6.46 -10.96
C SER A 95 -13.90 5.52 -10.26
N THR A 96 -13.56 5.80 -9.00
CA THR A 96 -12.58 4.99 -8.24
C THR A 96 -13.20 3.69 -7.71
N ALA A 97 -12.47 2.58 -7.84
CA ALA A 97 -12.87 1.29 -7.29
C ALA A 97 -13.08 1.34 -5.77
N ARG A 98 -13.82 0.37 -5.21
CA ARG A 98 -14.05 0.27 -3.76
C ARG A 98 -12.71 0.13 -3.03
N GLY A 99 -12.43 1.03 -2.07
CA GLY A 99 -11.16 1.03 -1.36
C GLY A 99 -11.04 2.17 -0.37
N GLY A 100 -9.85 2.28 0.26
CA GLY A 100 -9.58 3.35 1.22
C GLY A 100 -9.53 4.74 0.57
N LEU A 101 -9.01 4.88 -0.65
CA LEU A 101 -9.03 6.14 -1.39
C LEU A 101 -10.47 6.65 -1.58
N THR A 102 -11.37 5.81 -2.04
CA THR A 102 -12.78 6.18 -2.28
C THR A 102 -13.48 6.64 -1.00
N ARG A 103 -13.17 6.01 0.15
CA ARG A 103 -13.67 6.47 1.46
C ARG A 103 -13.15 7.86 1.81
N ILE A 104 -11.85 8.11 1.61
CA ILE A 104 -11.21 9.42 1.82
C ILE A 104 -11.84 10.48 0.91
N VAL A 105 -11.94 10.23 -0.39
CA VAL A 105 -12.47 11.20 -1.36
C VAL A 105 -13.94 11.51 -1.08
N ARG A 106 -14.76 10.52 -0.71
CA ARG A 106 -16.15 10.76 -0.32
C ARG A 106 -16.27 11.57 0.98
N ALA A 107 -15.40 11.31 1.95
CA ALA A 107 -15.35 12.11 3.18
C ALA A 107 -14.99 13.56 2.87
N LEU A 108 -13.94 13.77 2.06
CA LEU A 108 -13.55 15.10 1.59
C LEU A 108 -14.68 15.81 0.84
N ALA A 109 -15.34 15.13 -0.11
CA ALA A 109 -16.46 15.71 -0.85
C ALA A 109 -17.58 16.20 0.09
N ARG A 110 -17.96 15.38 1.08
CA ARG A 110 -18.96 15.76 2.10
C ARG A 110 -18.51 16.96 2.92
N ASP A 111 -17.25 16.98 3.35
CA ASP A 111 -16.70 18.07 4.15
C ASP A 111 -16.70 19.39 3.38
N ILE A 112 -16.30 19.38 2.10
CA ILE A 112 -16.37 20.57 1.23
C ILE A 112 -17.81 21.04 1.05
N THR A 113 -18.75 20.12 0.81
CA THR A 113 -20.18 20.47 0.68
C THR A 113 -20.74 21.07 1.98
N ARG A 114 -20.19 20.72 3.15
CA ARG A 114 -20.50 21.32 4.46
C ARG A 114 -19.80 22.65 4.71
N GLY A 115 -18.98 23.14 3.78
CA GLY A 115 -18.22 24.39 3.90
C GLY A 115 -16.92 24.25 4.71
N VAL A 116 -16.46 23.04 4.99
CA VAL A 116 -15.15 22.82 5.62
C VAL A 116 -14.07 23.14 4.59
N PRO A 117 -13.02 23.91 4.96
CA PRO A 117 -11.88 24.16 4.07
C PRO A 117 -11.23 22.85 3.62
N PHE A 118 -10.82 22.77 2.37
CA PHE A 118 -10.18 21.59 1.79
C PHE A 118 -8.92 21.20 2.52
N SER A 119 -8.08 22.18 2.84
CA SER A 119 -6.89 21.97 3.66
C SER A 119 -7.18 21.35 5.04
N ALA A 120 -8.32 21.70 5.65
CA ALA A 120 -8.78 21.13 6.92
C ALA A 120 -9.33 19.70 6.74
N GLY A 121 -10.10 19.44 5.68
CA GLY A 121 -10.53 18.09 5.32
C GLY A 121 -9.35 17.13 5.12
N LEU A 122 -8.31 17.57 4.39
CA LEU A 122 -7.08 16.80 4.19
C LEU A 122 -6.33 16.51 5.49
N ALA A 123 -6.44 17.38 6.50
CA ALA A 123 -5.80 17.20 7.81
C ALA A 123 -6.34 16.00 8.60
N GLN A 124 -7.56 15.55 8.31
CA GLN A 124 -8.14 14.34 8.89
C GLN A 124 -7.48 13.05 8.39
N HIS A 125 -6.68 13.13 7.32
CA HIS A 125 -5.99 11.99 6.72
C HIS A 125 -4.47 12.22 6.61
N PRO A 126 -3.75 12.40 7.74
CA PRO A 126 -2.33 12.78 7.75
C PRO A 126 -1.40 11.72 7.14
N HIS A 127 -1.79 10.45 7.18
CA HIS A 127 -1.03 9.37 6.53
C HIS A 127 -1.08 9.43 5.00
N ALA A 128 -2.14 9.99 4.42
CA ALA A 128 -2.27 10.19 2.98
C ALA A 128 -1.71 11.56 2.57
N PHE A 129 -2.02 12.61 3.32
CA PHE A 129 -1.65 13.99 3.00
C PHE A 129 -0.67 14.54 4.04
N GLY A 130 0.62 14.49 3.70
CA GLY A 130 1.69 15.01 4.54
C GLY A 130 1.57 16.52 4.80
N ALA A 131 2.33 17.03 5.78
CA ALA A 131 2.28 18.43 6.20
C ALA A 131 2.50 19.43 5.04
N LEU A 132 3.54 19.21 4.22
CA LEU A 132 3.84 20.06 3.07
C LEU A 132 2.69 20.11 2.05
N TYR A 133 2.06 18.96 1.77
CA TYR A 133 0.92 18.89 0.85
C TYR A 133 -0.25 19.76 1.36
N ARG A 134 -0.59 19.63 2.65
CA ARG A 134 -1.69 20.39 3.26
C ARG A 134 -1.41 21.89 3.32
N GLN A 135 -0.17 22.28 3.62
CA GLN A 135 0.25 23.68 3.64
C GLN A 135 0.16 24.32 2.26
N LEU A 136 0.68 23.65 1.22
CA LEU A 136 0.59 24.15 -0.14
C LEU A 136 -0.86 24.27 -0.61
N VAL A 137 -1.69 23.26 -0.32
CA VAL A 137 -3.12 23.31 -0.61
C VAL A 137 -3.80 24.47 0.12
N SER A 138 -3.49 24.70 1.39
CA SER A 138 -4.03 25.83 2.16
C SER A 138 -3.69 27.17 1.52
N VAL A 139 -2.45 27.36 1.07
CA VAL A 139 -2.02 28.57 0.32
C VAL A 139 -2.78 28.68 -1.01
N GLY A 140 -2.95 27.58 -1.75
CA GLY A 140 -3.72 27.54 -2.99
C GLY A 140 -5.20 27.85 -2.81
N GLU A 141 -5.78 27.40 -1.69
CA GLU A 141 -7.17 27.63 -1.32
C GLU A 141 -7.42 29.11 -0.98
N VAL A 142 -6.54 29.73 -0.16
CA VAL A 142 -6.64 31.14 0.21
C VAL A 142 -6.36 32.08 -0.97
N SER A 143 -5.42 31.71 -1.85
CA SER A 143 -5.07 32.53 -3.03
C SER A 143 -5.98 32.31 -4.24
N GLY A 144 -6.93 31.37 -4.17
CA GLY A 144 -7.75 30.97 -5.32
C GLY A 144 -6.97 30.25 -6.43
N ALA A 145 -5.68 29.96 -6.23
CA ALA A 145 -4.81 29.29 -7.18
C ALA A 145 -4.75 27.76 -7.01
N LEU A 146 -5.77 27.17 -6.39
CA LEU A 146 -5.86 25.74 -6.09
C LEU A 146 -5.58 24.83 -7.31
N PRO A 147 -6.09 25.10 -8.54
CA PRO A 147 -5.79 24.26 -9.71
C PRO A 147 -4.30 24.23 -10.05
N ALA A 148 -3.61 25.38 -9.97
CA ALA A 148 -2.18 25.51 -10.26
C ALA A 148 -1.33 24.80 -9.20
N VAL A 149 -1.69 24.96 -7.92
CA VAL A 149 -1.01 24.29 -6.81
C VAL A 149 -1.16 22.76 -6.91
N LEU A 150 -2.37 22.26 -7.18
CA LEU A 150 -2.59 20.82 -7.35
C LEU A 150 -1.87 20.27 -8.57
N ALA A 151 -1.81 21.01 -9.68
CA ALA A 151 -1.03 20.61 -10.84
C ALA A 151 0.46 20.48 -10.51
N ARG A 152 1.02 21.44 -9.78
CA ARG A 152 2.42 21.39 -9.33
C ARG A 152 2.68 20.23 -8.36
N LEU A 153 1.77 20.03 -7.41
CA LEU A 153 1.84 18.88 -6.49
C LEU A 153 1.80 17.55 -7.24
N ALA A 154 0.94 17.42 -8.26
CA ALA A 154 0.87 16.22 -9.10
C ALA A 154 2.19 15.99 -9.84
N ASP A 155 2.75 17.02 -10.49
CA ASP A 155 4.03 16.94 -11.19
C ASP A 155 5.16 16.49 -10.24
N ASP A 156 5.26 17.11 -9.07
CA ASP A 156 6.32 16.80 -8.10
C ASP A 156 6.18 15.37 -7.56
N ARG A 157 4.94 14.89 -7.33
CA ARG A 157 4.69 13.51 -6.89
C ARG A 157 4.95 12.48 -7.99
N GLU A 158 4.57 12.74 -9.23
CA GLU A 158 4.85 11.86 -10.36
C GLU A 158 6.35 11.76 -10.64
N ARG A 159 7.07 12.89 -10.56
CA ARG A 159 8.54 12.91 -10.65
C ARG A 159 9.17 12.08 -9.54
N ALA A 160 8.77 12.28 -8.28
CA ALA A 160 9.28 11.49 -7.16
C ALA A 160 8.97 9.99 -7.31
N ALA A 161 7.78 9.63 -7.81
CA ALA A 161 7.41 8.25 -8.08
C ALA A 161 8.27 7.63 -9.18
N SER A 162 8.47 8.34 -10.30
CA SER A 162 9.30 7.86 -11.42
C SER A 162 10.77 7.69 -11.02
N GLN A 163 11.32 8.59 -10.20
CA GLN A 163 12.68 8.47 -9.65
C GLN A 163 12.80 7.22 -8.77
N ARG A 164 11.84 6.99 -7.86
CA ARG A 164 11.82 5.78 -7.02
C ARG A 164 11.69 4.51 -7.86
N ALA A 165 10.88 4.53 -8.91
CA ALA A 165 10.73 3.40 -9.83
C ALA A 165 12.06 3.09 -10.57
N LYS A 166 12.73 4.13 -11.08
CA LYS A 166 14.06 3.99 -11.72
C LYS A 166 15.11 3.43 -10.76
N LEU A 167 15.13 3.93 -9.52
CA LEU A 167 16.05 3.41 -8.49
C LEU A 167 15.77 1.93 -8.17
N ARG A 168 14.51 1.54 -8.03
CA ARG A 168 14.14 0.13 -7.83
C ARG A 168 14.58 -0.75 -9.01
N ALA A 169 14.33 -0.29 -10.24
CA ALA A 169 14.74 -1.02 -11.44
C ALA A 169 16.26 -1.17 -11.54
N ALA A 170 17.03 -0.12 -11.22
CA ALA A 170 18.49 -0.16 -11.23
C ALA A 170 19.07 -1.11 -10.17
N LEU A 171 18.41 -1.23 -9.01
CA LEU A 171 18.82 -2.13 -7.93
C LEU A 171 18.36 -3.58 -8.13
N ALA A 172 17.36 -3.82 -8.98
CA ALA A 172 16.84 -5.17 -9.20
C ALA A 172 17.92 -6.13 -9.72
N TYR A 173 18.72 -5.73 -10.72
CA TYR A 173 19.77 -6.59 -11.28
C TYR A 173 20.90 -6.90 -10.27
N PRO A 174 21.53 -5.92 -9.59
CA PRO A 174 22.54 -6.20 -8.57
C PRO A 174 22.03 -7.12 -7.45
N VAL A 175 20.80 -6.94 -6.99
CA VAL A 175 20.21 -7.79 -5.95
C VAL A 175 20.03 -9.23 -6.46
N MET A 176 19.56 -9.42 -7.69
CA MET A 176 19.41 -10.76 -8.28
C MET A 176 20.75 -11.49 -8.43
N VAL A 177 21.79 -10.80 -8.90
CA VAL A 177 23.13 -11.39 -9.02
C VAL A 177 23.68 -11.75 -7.64
N LEU A 178 23.54 -10.85 -6.65
CA LEU A 178 23.98 -11.12 -5.29
C LEU A 178 23.30 -12.36 -4.70
N LEU A 179 21.98 -12.47 -4.85
CA LEU A 179 21.22 -13.64 -4.38
C LEU A 179 21.69 -14.93 -5.06
N LEU A 180 21.93 -14.91 -6.37
CA LEU A 180 22.42 -16.07 -7.12
C LEU A 180 23.83 -16.48 -6.65
N SER A 181 24.76 -15.54 -6.53
CA SER A 181 26.11 -15.79 -6.04
C SER A 181 26.11 -16.38 -4.62
N LEU A 182 25.24 -15.85 -3.75
CA LEU A 182 25.10 -16.32 -2.37
C LEU A 182 24.47 -17.71 -2.33
N ALA A 183 23.48 -18.00 -3.18
CA ALA A 183 22.87 -19.32 -3.30
C ALA A 183 23.88 -20.38 -3.79
N ILE A 184 24.68 -20.07 -4.82
CA ILE A 184 25.73 -20.96 -5.33
C ILE A 184 26.77 -21.23 -4.24
N THR A 185 27.24 -20.18 -3.56
CA THR A 185 28.23 -20.30 -2.46
C THR A 185 27.69 -21.17 -1.33
N ALA A 186 26.43 -20.95 -0.91
CA ALA A 186 25.79 -21.77 0.12
C ALA A 186 25.64 -23.24 -0.31
N GLY A 187 25.28 -23.49 -1.56
CA GLY A 187 25.20 -24.85 -2.13
C GLY A 187 26.55 -25.57 -2.07
N LEU A 188 27.64 -24.87 -2.40
CA LEU A 188 29.00 -25.41 -2.31
C LEU A 188 29.40 -25.74 -0.86
N LEU A 189 29.12 -24.86 0.09
CA LEU A 189 29.43 -25.07 1.50
C LEU A 189 28.61 -26.21 2.12
N ILE A 190 27.33 -26.36 1.75
CA ILE A 190 26.45 -27.40 2.31
C ILE A 190 26.72 -28.78 1.68
N GLY A 191 26.97 -28.83 0.37
CA GLY A 191 27.11 -30.10 -0.35
C GLY A 191 28.56 -30.56 -0.51
N VAL A 192 29.43 -29.67 -0.99
CA VAL A 192 30.76 -30.04 -1.49
C VAL A 192 31.82 -30.02 -0.39
N VAL A 193 31.83 -29.00 0.47
CA VAL A 193 32.83 -28.88 1.56
C VAL A 193 32.83 -30.07 2.53
N PRO A 194 31.69 -30.66 2.96
CA PRO A 194 31.68 -31.82 3.84
C PRO A 194 32.33 -33.06 3.21
N ILE A 195 32.19 -33.25 1.89
CA ILE A 195 32.83 -34.34 1.15
C ILE A 195 34.36 -34.19 1.22
N PHE A 196 34.86 -32.96 1.05
CA PHE A 196 36.29 -32.70 1.22
C PHE A 196 36.76 -32.96 2.65
N LYS A 197 35.97 -32.56 3.66
CA LYS A 197 36.30 -32.85 5.07
C LYS A 197 36.46 -34.36 5.31
N THR A 198 35.54 -35.18 4.82
CA THR A 198 35.63 -36.65 4.99
C THR A 198 36.84 -37.26 4.30
N ILE A 199 37.28 -36.69 3.16
CA ILE A 199 38.50 -37.14 2.47
C ILE A 199 39.74 -36.78 3.30
N PHE A 200 39.83 -35.55 3.81
CA PHE A 200 40.96 -35.08 4.61
C PHE A 200 41.08 -35.79 5.96
N ASP A 201 39.97 -36.12 6.61
CA ASP A 201 39.97 -36.91 7.86
C ASP A 201 40.59 -38.31 7.67
N GLY A 202 40.51 -38.88 6.46
CA GLY A 202 41.13 -40.16 6.11
C GLY A 202 42.66 -40.12 5.97
N PHE A 203 43.28 -38.95 5.86
CA PHE A 203 44.74 -38.79 5.68
C PHE A 203 45.52 -38.59 6.99
N GLY A 204 44.85 -38.52 8.16
CA GLY A 204 45.51 -38.44 9.47
C GLY A 204 46.31 -37.15 9.74
N ALA A 205 46.17 -36.13 8.91
CA ALA A 205 46.89 -34.85 9.04
C ALA A 205 45.96 -33.72 9.49
N ALA A 206 46.42 -32.91 10.45
CA ALA A 206 45.68 -31.74 10.93
C ALA A 206 45.47 -30.73 9.80
N LEU A 207 44.23 -30.31 9.57
CA LEU A 207 43.89 -29.34 8.52
C LEU A 207 44.70 -28.04 8.68
N PRO A 208 45.33 -27.51 7.59
CA PRO A 208 45.97 -26.20 7.60
C PRO A 208 45.01 -25.09 8.06
N ALA A 209 45.54 -24.06 8.74
CA ALA A 209 44.74 -22.97 9.31
C ALA A 209 43.76 -22.28 8.33
N PRO A 210 44.09 -22.07 7.03
CA PRO A 210 43.14 -21.49 6.07
C PRO A 210 41.91 -22.37 5.84
N THR A 211 42.08 -23.69 5.81
CA THR A 211 40.99 -24.66 5.59
C THR A 211 40.04 -24.73 6.79
N ARG A 212 40.58 -24.56 8.01
CA ARG A 212 39.78 -24.44 9.25
C ARG A 212 38.92 -23.17 9.27
N PHE A 213 39.42 -22.05 8.73
CA PHE A 213 38.63 -20.82 8.61
C PHE A 213 37.44 -20.98 7.66
N VAL A 214 37.65 -21.64 6.52
CA VAL A 214 36.56 -21.96 5.57
C VAL A 214 35.52 -22.89 6.19
N LEU A 215 35.95 -23.90 6.96
CA LEU A 215 35.03 -24.79 7.69
C LEU A 215 34.23 -24.06 8.78
N ALA A 216 34.86 -23.15 9.52
CA ALA A 216 34.16 -22.32 10.52
C ALA A 216 33.11 -21.39 9.88
N LEU A 217 33.40 -20.82 8.71
CA LEU A 217 32.42 -20.07 7.91
C LEU A 217 31.27 -20.96 7.42
N SER A 218 31.59 -22.18 6.98
CA SER A 218 30.59 -23.18 6.56
C SER A 218 29.62 -23.52 7.69
N ASP A 219 30.12 -23.78 8.89
CA ASP A 219 29.28 -24.10 10.06
C ASP A 219 28.37 -22.92 10.46
N GLY A 220 28.85 -21.68 10.32
CA GLY A 220 28.04 -20.47 10.51
C GLY A 220 26.89 -20.33 9.51
N VAL A 221 27.13 -20.64 8.23
CA VAL A 221 26.10 -20.63 7.17
C VAL A 221 25.07 -21.75 7.38
N VAL A 222 25.50 -22.92 7.84
CA VAL A 222 24.63 -24.06 8.18
C VAL A 222 23.72 -23.77 9.38
N ARG A 223 24.14 -22.91 10.32
CA ARG A 223 23.28 -22.42 11.42
C ARG A 223 22.19 -21.45 10.93
N PHE A 224 22.42 -20.73 9.82
CA PHE A 224 21.55 -19.69 9.25
C PHE A 224 20.62 -20.17 8.10
N ARG A 225 20.44 -21.48 7.92
CA ARG A 225 19.65 -22.09 6.81
C ARG A 225 18.21 -21.58 6.69
N ALA A 226 17.52 -21.37 7.82
CA ALA A 226 16.12 -20.93 7.84
C ALA A 226 15.92 -19.44 7.46
N PRO A 227 16.66 -18.46 8.04
CA PRO A 227 16.54 -17.05 7.63
C PRO A 227 17.06 -16.78 6.22
N PHE A 228 18.05 -17.54 5.74
CA PHE A 228 18.59 -17.39 4.38
C PHE A 228 17.59 -17.82 3.30
N ALA A 229 16.94 -18.99 3.48
CA ALA A 229 15.87 -19.44 2.60
C ALA A 229 14.66 -18.49 2.63
N ALA A 230 14.32 -17.93 3.79
CA ALA A 230 13.27 -16.93 3.94
C ALA A 230 13.61 -15.60 3.25
N ALA A 231 14.87 -15.14 3.33
CA ALA A 231 15.32 -13.92 2.67
C ALA A 231 15.31 -14.04 1.14
N CYS A 232 15.75 -15.18 0.60
CA CYS A 232 15.67 -15.46 -0.83
C CYS A 232 14.21 -15.56 -1.33
N ALA A 233 13.32 -16.19 -0.56
CA ALA A 233 11.90 -16.28 -0.89
C ALA A 233 11.18 -14.92 -0.79
N CYS A 234 11.53 -14.07 0.18
CA CYS A 234 10.99 -12.72 0.27
C CYS A 234 11.48 -11.83 -0.88
N ALA A 235 12.72 -11.98 -1.32
CA ALA A 235 13.26 -11.18 -2.41
C ALA A 235 12.67 -11.55 -3.78
N THR A 236 12.36 -12.82 -4.05
CA THR A 236 11.67 -13.25 -5.27
C THR A 236 10.20 -12.86 -5.34
N ILE A 237 9.55 -12.61 -4.19
CA ILE A 237 8.15 -12.15 -4.12
C ILE A 237 8.05 -10.61 -4.28
N VAL A 238 9.13 -9.87 -4.02
CA VAL A 238 9.16 -8.40 -4.03
C VAL A 238 9.73 -7.80 -5.32
N ALA A 239 10.45 -8.59 -6.13
CA ALA A 239 10.88 -8.23 -7.49
C ALA A 239 9.76 -8.47 -8.51
#